data_AF-A0AAX2TMR0-F1
#
_entry.id   AF-A0AAX2TMR0-F1
#
_cell.length_a   1.000
_cell.length_b   1.000
_cell.length_c   1.000
_cell.angle_alpha   90.00
_cell.angle_beta   90.00
_cell.angle_gamma   90.00
#
_symmetry.space_group_name_H-M   'P 1'
#
loop_
_entity.id
_entity.type
_entity.pdbx_description
1 polymer ?
#
loop_
_entity_poly.entity_id
_entity_poly.type
_entity_poly.pdbx_seq_one_letter_code
_entity_poly.pdbx_strand_id
1 'polypeptide(L)' 'PLGEVEKIYADFDYPEEIESFVRYMPPKDGYIPSNHSYEENISRLYFNWGKYLSNKSRSG' A
#
# COMPACT_ATOMS: atom_id res chain seq x y z
N PRO A 1 -0.82 11.23 -4.59
CA PRO A 1 0.31 10.69 -3.80
C PRO A 1 0.60 9.19 -4.08
N LEU A 2 -0.41 8.33 -4.30
CA LEU A 2 -0.19 6.90 -4.60
C LEU A 2 0.69 6.64 -5.84
N GLY A 3 0.66 7.53 -6.84
CA GLY A 3 1.56 7.44 -8.00
C GLY A 3 3.05 7.63 -7.67
N GLU A 4 3.37 8.39 -6.62
CA GLU A 4 4.76 8.52 -6.15
C GLU A 4 5.22 7.27 -5.40
N VAL A 5 4.30 6.62 -4.67
CA VAL A 5 4.57 5.31 -4.02
C VAL A 5 4.95 4.27 -5.08
N GLU A 6 4.27 4.25 -6.22
CA GLU A 6 4.57 3.33 -7.32
C GLU A 6 5.95 3.55 -7.93
N LYS A 7 6.35 4.83 -8.09
CA LYS A 7 7.69 5.18 -8.54
C LYS A 7 8.75 4.73 -7.55
N ILE A 8 8.58 5.06 -6.26
CA ILE A 8 9.49 4.61 -5.20
C ILE A 8 9.57 3.08 -5.16
N TYR A 9 8.45 2.39 -5.32
CA TYR A 9 8.42 0.93 -5.34
C TYR A 9 9.25 0.38 -6.51
N ALA A 10 9.17 0.96 -7.70
CA ALA A 10 9.98 0.55 -8.84
C ALA A 10 11.46 0.98 -8.72
N ASP A 11 11.72 2.20 -8.26
CA ASP A 11 13.06 2.79 -8.15
C ASP A 11 13.94 2.10 -7.09
N PHE A 12 13.32 1.43 -6.12
CA PHE A 12 14.00 0.72 -5.02
C PHE A 12 13.89 -0.82 -5.13
N ASP A 13 13.72 -1.34 -6.36
CA ASP A 13 13.70 -2.79 -6.66
C ASP A 13 12.57 -3.58 -5.98
N TYR A 14 11.37 -2.98 -5.91
CA TYR A 14 10.13 -3.62 -5.46
C TYR A 14 10.17 -4.14 -4.00
N PRO A 15 10.42 -3.28 -3.00
CA PRO A 15 10.53 -3.72 -1.61
C PRO A 15 9.19 -4.20 -1.04
N GLU A 16 9.18 -5.43 -0.48
CA GLU A 16 7.97 -6.05 0.10
C GLU A 16 7.32 -5.21 1.21
N GLU A 17 8.11 -4.41 1.95
CA GLU A 17 7.62 -3.61 3.08
C GLU A 17 6.51 -2.61 2.70
N ILE A 18 6.50 -2.12 1.46
CA ILE A 18 5.55 -1.11 0.99
C ILE A 18 4.51 -1.65 0.01
N GLU A 19 4.67 -2.89 -0.45
CA GLU A 19 3.83 -3.56 -1.44
C GLU A 19 2.33 -3.49 -1.09
N SER A 20 2.00 -3.56 0.21
CA SER A 20 0.63 -3.53 0.72
C SER A 20 -0.17 -2.26 0.40
N PHE A 21 0.50 -1.18 -0.02
CA PHE A 21 -0.13 0.08 -0.44
C PHE A 21 0.28 0.54 -1.85
N VAL A 22 0.71 -0.39 -2.72
CA VAL A 22 0.94 -0.18 -4.16
C VAL A 22 -0.32 -0.60 -4.94
N ARG A 23 -0.89 0.29 -5.79
CA ARG A 23 -2.22 0.08 -6.41
C ARG A 23 -2.32 -1.14 -7.32
N TYR A 24 -1.26 -1.46 -8.06
CA TYR A 24 -1.26 -2.56 -9.02
C TYR A 24 -0.86 -3.91 -8.41
N MET A 25 -0.46 -3.92 -7.13
CA MET A 25 -0.07 -5.16 -6.46
C MET A 25 -1.30 -5.86 -5.88
N PRO A 26 -1.44 -7.17 -6.09
CA PRO A 26 -2.53 -7.92 -5.48
C PRO A 26 -2.37 -7.94 -3.95
N PRO A 27 -3.47 -7.79 -3.19
CA PRO A 27 -3.45 -7.96 -1.74
C PRO A 27 -3.01 -9.37 -1.33
N LYS A 28 -2.16 -9.46 -0.29
CA LYS A 28 -1.70 -10.74 0.30
C LYS A 28 -2.45 -11.15 1.57
N ASP A 29 -3.39 -10.33 2.03
CA ASP A 29 -4.15 -10.49 3.29
C ASP A 29 -5.56 -11.08 3.08
N GLY A 30 -5.82 -11.68 1.91
CA GLY A 30 -7.13 -12.24 1.56
C GLY A 30 -8.17 -11.19 1.17
N TYR A 31 -7.81 -9.91 1.11
CA TYR A 31 -8.68 -8.87 0.57
C TYR A 31 -8.90 -9.09 -0.94
N ILE A 32 -10.16 -9.05 -1.39
CA ILE A 32 -10.55 -9.29 -2.78
C ILE A 32 -11.04 -7.96 -3.40
N PRO A 33 -10.21 -7.24 -4.17
CA PRO A 33 -10.55 -5.88 -4.64
C PRO A 33 -11.84 -5.78 -5.45
N SER A 34 -12.20 -6.85 -6.17
CA SER A 34 -13.42 -6.91 -6.99
C SER A 34 -14.72 -6.91 -6.17
N ASN A 35 -14.64 -7.20 -4.87
CA ASN A 35 -15.80 -7.18 -3.97
C ASN A 35 -16.06 -5.79 -3.37
N HIS A 36 -15.24 -4.80 -3.73
CA HIS A 36 -15.22 -3.48 -3.11
C HIS A 36 -15.33 -2.36 -4.15
N SER A 37 -15.83 -1.20 -3.71
CA SER A 37 -15.87 -0.01 -4.55
C SER A 37 -14.46 0.52 -4.83
N TYR A 38 -14.34 1.39 -5.82
CA TYR A 38 -13.09 2.09 -6.08
C TYR A 38 -12.61 2.89 -4.86
N GLU A 39 -13.53 3.61 -4.20
CA GLU A 39 -13.24 4.42 -3.00
C GLU A 39 -12.79 3.56 -1.82
N GLU A 40 -13.39 2.39 -1.61
CA GLU A 40 -12.98 1.43 -0.58
C GLU A 40 -11.58 0.89 -0.84
N ASN A 41 -11.29 0.54 -2.10
CA ASN A 41 -9.96 0.09 -2.53
C ASN A 41 -8.90 1.19 -2.28
N ILE A 42 -9.19 2.43 -2.65
CA ILE A 42 -8.29 3.57 -2.41
C ILE A 42 -8.10 3.84 -0.91
N SER A 43 -9.19 3.78 -0.13
CA SER A 43 -9.15 3.99 1.33
C SER A 43 -8.27 2.95 2.02
N ARG A 44 -8.32 1.68 1.59
CA ARG A 44 -7.47 0.61 2.10
C ARG A 44 -5.98 0.91 1.89
N LEU A 45 -5.60 1.43 0.72
CA LEU A 45 -4.19 1.75 0.43
C LEU A 45 -3.68 2.87 1.35
N TYR A 46 -4.47 3.92 1.56
CA TYR A 46 -4.12 4.98 2.51
C TYR A 46 -4.05 4.47 3.95
N PHE A 47 -4.94 3.58 4.36
CA PHE A 47 -4.90 2.94 5.67
C PHE A 47 -3.60 2.14 5.87
N ASN A 48 -3.21 1.31 4.90
CA ASN A 48 -1.99 0.51 4.94
C ASN A 48 -0.74 1.41 4.97
N TRP A 49 -0.71 2.47 4.18
CA TRP A 49 0.36 3.46 4.21
C TRP A 49 0.46 4.15 5.58
N GLY A 50 -0.67 4.60 6.14
CA GLY A 50 -0.71 5.20 7.48
C GLY A 50 -0.20 4.25 8.58
N LYS A 51 -0.53 2.96 8.48
CA LYS A 51 -0.02 1.91 9.37
C LYS A 51 1.50 1.74 9.24
N TYR A 52 2.03 1.71 8.01
CA TYR A 52 3.47 1.64 7.77
C TYR A 52 4.21 2.82 8.44
N LEU A 53 3.73 4.05 8.25
CA LEU A 53 4.33 5.24 8.87
C LEU A 53 4.27 5.19 10.40
N SER A 54 3.14 4.74 10.96
CA SER A 54 2.93 4.61 12.41
C SER A 54 3.79 3.53 13.06
N ASN A 55 4.17 2.51 12.29
CA ASN A 55 5.10 1.47 12.73
C ASN A 55 6.53 1.99 12.69
N LYS A 56 6.94 2.67 11.61
CA LYS A 56 8.28 3.26 11.48
C LYS A 56 8.56 4.30 12.57
N SER A 57 7.56 5.09 12.98
CA SER A 57 7.72 6.08 14.06
C SER A 57 7.89 5.47 15.46
N ARG A 58 7.50 4.22 15.67
CA ARG A 58 7.68 3.49 16.95
C ARG A 58 9.00 2.73 17.04
N SER A 59 9.65 2.50 15.90
CA SER A 59 10.95 1.82 15.79
C SER A 59 12.14 2.79 15.72
N GLY A 60 11.89 4.10 15.81
CA GLY A 60 12.90 5.15 15.83
C GLY A 60 13.19 5.69 17.22
#